data_AF-A0A2G5UDC6-F1
#
_entry.id   AF-A0A2G5UDC6-F1
#
_cell.length_a   1.000
_cell.length_b   1.000
_cell.length_c   1.000
_cell.angle_alpha   90.00
_cell.angle_beta   90.00
_cell.angle_gamma   90.00
#
_symmetry.space_group_name_H-M   'P 1'
#
loop_
_entity.id
_entity.type
_entity.pdbx_description
1 polymer ?
#
loop_
_entity_poly.entity_id
_entity_poly.type
_entity_poly.pdbx_seq_one_letter_code
_entity_poly.pdbx_strand_id
1 'polypeptide(L)'
;MRFILIIRKWRHEPVSIAYILVFLYLLFIILFAKSNDSIKIESSFKNVDTTRNGKEVCALPIYDFWHESVKPLLKGHNPMKNCDKTFRKWTELENGEWRVLKEGANCSARCFEGIGAKKEVVFQEWMKPGKTSCEFIEAVCWENNTEAYGYTHSQIIPRQVLGLWNYGKI
;
A
#
# COMPACT_ATOMS: atom_id res chain seq x y z
N MET A 1 27.35 18.37 -93.31
CA MET A 1 26.15 17.68 -92.77
C MET A 1 26.60 16.84 -91.58
N ARG A 2 26.51 17.34 -90.34
CA ARG A 2 25.37 17.13 -89.41
C ARG A 2 24.83 15.70 -89.46
N PHE A 3 25.16 14.88 -88.45
CA PHE A 3 24.16 14.25 -87.59
C PHE A 3 24.74 14.00 -86.21
N ILE A 4 24.12 14.68 -85.24
CA ILE A 4 24.25 14.52 -83.80
C ILE A 4 23.57 13.20 -83.43
N LEU A 5 24.23 12.35 -82.65
CA LEU A 5 23.54 11.49 -81.69
C LEU A 5 24.38 11.42 -80.42
N ILE A 6 23.89 12.18 -79.45
CA ILE A 6 24.40 12.38 -78.10
C ILE A 6 24.40 11.01 -77.41
N ILE A 7 25.56 10.37 -77.34
CA ILE A 7 25.82 9.40 -76.28
C ILE A 7 25.87 10.25 -75.01
N ARG A 8 24.73 10.33 -74.33
CA ARG A 8 24.60 10.92 -73.00
C ARG A 8 25.50 10.10 -72.10
N LYS A 9 26.74 10.56 -71.98
CA LYS A 9 27.74 10.13 -71.02
C LYS A 9 27.16 10.43 -69.64
N TRP A 10 26.37 9.50 -69.12
CA TRP A 10 26.07 9.40 -67.69
C TRP A 10 27.38 9.02 -66.99
N ARG A 11 28.29 9.99 -66.92
CA ARG A 11 29.35 10.00 -65.92
C ARG A 11 28.61 10.28 -64.61
N HIS A 12 28.07 9.22 -64.03
CA HIS A 12 27.64 9.25 -62.64
C HIS A 12 28.86 9.66 -61.83
N GLU A 13 28.86 10.89 -61.33
CA GLU A 13 29.88 11.28 -60.36
C GLU A 13 29.76 10.33 -59.15
N PRO A 14 30.88 9.76 -58.66
CA PRO A 14 30.86 8.81 -57.55
C PRO A 14 30.17 9.40 -56.30
N VAL A 15 30.17 10.73 -56.21
CA VAL A 15 29.48 11.54 -55.21
C VAL A 15 27.96 11.30 -55.22
N SER A 16 27.34 11.25 -56.39
CA SER A 16 25.87 11.12 -56.53
C SER A 16 25.39 9.71 -56.15
N ILE A 17 26.18 8.67 -56.48
CA ILE A 17 25.90 7.29 -56.07
C ILE A 17 26.06 7.14 -54.55
N ALA A 18 27.07 7.78 -53.95
CA ALA A 18 27.27 7.76 -52.51
C ALA A 18 26.07 8.36 -51.75
N TYR A 19 25.52 9.49 -52.21
CA TYR A 19 24.33 10.08 -51.60
C TYR A 19 23.09 9.18 -51.69
N ILE A 20 22.89 8.50 -52.81
CA ILE A 20 21.76 7.56 -52.99
C ILE A 20 21.91 6.38 -52.02
N LEU A 21 23.11 5.82 -51.89
CA LEU A 21 23.37 4.71 -50.97
C LEU A 21 23.18 5.11 -49.51
N VAL A 22 23.64 6.30 -49.11
CA VAL A 22 23.41 6.85 -47.76
C VAL A 22 21.92 7.07 -47.50
N PHE A 23 21.19 7.62 -48.47
CA PHE A 23 19.76 7.85 -48.33
C PHE A 23 18.96 6.54 -48.21
N LEU A 24 19.30 5.52 -49.01
CA LEU A 24 18.71 4.19 -48.93
C LEU A 24 19.03 3.50 -47.59
N TYR A 25 20.26 3.66 -47.08
CA TYR A 25 20.64 3.16 -45.77
C TYR A 25 19.86 3.83 -44.63
N LEU A 26 19.68 5.15 -44.68
CA LEU A 26 18.88 5.89 -43.71
C LEU A 26 17.40 5.49 -43.77
N LEU A 27 16.84 5.31 -44.97
CA LEU A 27 15.48 4.78 -45.16
C LEU A 27 15.34 3.37 -44.59
N PHE A 28 16.33 2.51 -44.79
CA PHE A 28 16.36 1.17 -44.21
C PHE A 28 16.37 1.23 -42.67
N ILE A 29 17.19 2.11 -42.06
CA ILE A 29 17.16 2.31 -40.61
C ILE A 29 15.79 2.81 -40.14
N ILE A 30 15.16 3.77 -40.82
CA ILE A 30 13.84 4.28 -40.41
C ILE A 30 12.76 3.18 -40.50
N LEU A 31 12.80 2.34 -41.54
CA LEU A 31 11.84 1.24 -41.72
C LEU A 31 12.06 0.09 -40.72
N PHE A 32 13.30 -0.22 -40.36
CA PHE A 32 13.63 -1.32 -39.44
C PHE A 32 13.76 -0.90 -37.97
N ALA A 33 13.95 0.38 -37.66
CA ALA A 33 13.95 0.89 -36.28
C ALA A 33 12.54 0.92 -35.68
N LYS A 34 11.50 0.76 -36.50
CA LYS A 34 10.12 0.58 -36.04
C LYS A 34 9.82 -0.90 -35.74
N SER A 35 10.74 -1.57 -35.04
CA SER A 35 10.34 -2.75 -34.26
C SER A 35 9.47 -2.25 -33.13
N ASN A 36 8.16 -2.44 -33.26
CA ASN A 36 7.21 -2.22 -32.18
C ASN A 36 7.32 -3.41 -31.21
N ASP A 37 8.52 -3.67 -30.69
CA ASP A 37 8.68 -4.58 -29.57
C ASP A 37 8.01 -3.88 -28.40
N SER A 38 6.78 -4.31 -28.10
CA SER A 38 6.24 -4.10 -26.77
C SER A 38 7.24 -4.76 -25.83
N ILE A 39 8.12 -3.95 -25.24
CA ILE A 39 9.04 -4.40 -24.19
C ILE A 39 8.12 -4.99 -23.13
N LYS A 40 8.00 -6.31 -23.14
CA LYS A 40 7.22 -7.04 -22.17
C LYS A 40 8.06 -6.96 -20.92
N ILE A 41 7.82 -5.92 -20.12
CA ILE A 41 8.45 -5.78 -18.82
C ILE A 41 8.02 -7.03 -18.06
N GLU A 42 8.95 -7.97 -17.89
CA GLU A 42 8.76 -9.15 -17.08
C GLU A 42 8.74 -8.67 -15.63
N SER A 43 7.58 -8.18 -15.23
CA SER A 43 7.30 -7.73 -13.89
C SER A 43 7.01 -8.96 -13.06
N SER A 44 7.79 -9.15 -12.00
CA SER A 44 7.50 -10.13 -10.95
C SER A 44 6.21 -9.81 -10.17
N PHE A 45 5.54 -8.69 -10.46
CA PHE A 45 4.29 -8.28 -9.81
C PHE A 45 3.08 -8.94 -10.47
N LYS A 46 2.31 -9.65 -9.64
CA LYS A 46 1.24 -10.58 -10.02
C LYS A 46 0.02 -9.92 -10.68
N ASN A 47 -0.10 -8.59 -10.63
CA ASN A 47 -1.20 -7.83 -11.22
C ASN A 47 -0.70 -6.50 -11.79
N VAL A 48 0.09 -6.54 -12.86
CA VAL A 48 0.22 -5.36 -13.72
C VAL A 48 -1.08 -5.28 -14.52
N ASP A 49 -1.98 -4.38 -14.12
CA ASP A 49 -3.12 -4.04 -14.96
C ASP A 49 -2.59 -3.39 -16.24
N THR A 50 -2.43 -4.19 -17.29
CA THR A 50 -1.92 -3.76 -18.60
C THR A 50 -2.85 -2.76 -19.28
N THR A 51 -4.07 -2.57 -18.78
CA THR A 51 -5.01 -1.56 -19.30
C THR A 51 -4.81 -0.17 -18.69
N ARG A 52 -4.09 -0.07 -17.56
CA ARG A 52 -3.79 1.20 -16.89
C ARG A 52 -2.33 1.57 -17.13
N ASN A 53 -2.08 2.30 -18.21
CA ASN A 53 -0.80 2.95 -18.41
C ASN A 53 -0.67 4.03 -17.32
N GLY A 54 0.20 3.82 -16.32
CA GLY A 54 0.44 4.79 -15.24
C GLY A 54 0.97 6.15 -15.71
N LYS A 55 1.24 6.28 -17.02
CA LYS A 55 1.54 7.54 -17.71
C LYS A 55 0.30 8.28 -18.23
N GLU A 56 -0.82 7.60 -18.45
CA GLU A 56 -2.05 8.15 -19.05
C GLU A 56 -3.17 8.34 -18.03
N VAL A 57 -3.16 7.56 -16.95
CA VAL A 57 -4.16 7.64 -15.88
C VAL A 57 -3.43 7.82 -14.56
N CYS A 58 -3.84 8.80 -13.74
CA CYS A 58 -3.40 8.92 -12.35
C CYS A 58 -3.94 7.73 -11.54
N ALA A 59 -3.35 6.55 -11.76
CA ALA A 59 -3.63 5.33 -11.02
C ALA A 59 -2.37 4.94 -10.28
N LEU A 60 -2.48 4.82 -8.96
CA LEU A 60 -1.38 4.31 -8.15
C LEU A 60 -1.11 2.85 -8.55
N PRO A 61 0.16 2.47 -8.77
CA PRO A 61 0.52 1.08 -9.00
C PRO A 61 0.11 0.21 -7.80
N ILE A 62 -0.44 -0.97 -8.08
CA ILE A 62 -0.80 -1.95 -7.06
C ILE A 62 0.49 -2.71 -6.70
N TYR A 63 1.05 -2.40 -5.53
CA TYR A 63 2.20 -3.13 -5.00
C TYR A 63 1.77 -4.34 -4.18
N ASP A 64 2.42 -5.47 -4.40
CA ASP A 64 2.40 -6.56 -3.44
C ASP A 64 3.49 -6.30 -2.38
N PHE A 65 3.06 -5.77 -1.23
CA PHE A 65 3.94 -5.46 -0.11
C PHE A 65 4.64 -6.68 0.49
N TRP A 66 4.17 -7.90 0.17
CA TRP A 66 4.74 -9.16 0.64
C TRP A 66 5.74 -9.77 -0.35
N HIS A 67 5.91 -9.17 -1.54
CA HIS A 67 6.85 -9.66 -2.54
C HIS A 67 8.30 -9.52 -2.05
N GLU A 68 9.14 -10.53 -2.31
CA GLU A 68 10.52 -10.59 -1.82
C GLU A 68 11.41 -9.43 -2.31
N SER A 69 11.09 -8.82 -3.45
CA SER A 69 11.80 -7.62 -3.93
C SER A 69 11.37 -6.31 -3.24
N VAL A 70 10.18 -6.27 -2.63
CA VAL A 70 9.60 -5.08 -1.97
C VAL A 70 9.88 -5.11 -0.46
N LYS A 71 9.80 -6.30 0.14
CA LYS A 71 10.00 -6.53 1.58
C LYS A 71 11.28 -5.89 2.15
N PRO A 72 12.45 -5.89 1.47
CA PRO A 72 13.65 -5.21 1.96
C PRO A 72 13.54 -3.68 1.98
N LEU A 73 12.69 -3.09 1.13
CA LEU A 73 12.45 -1.64 1.08
C LEU A 73 11.56 -1.19 2.23
N LEU A 74 10.71 -2.09 2.73
CA LEU A 74 9.91 -1.91 3.95
C LEU A 74 10.83 -2.10 5.16
N LYS A 75 11.63 -1.07 5.48
CA LYS A 75 12.39 -1.06 6.73
C LYS A 75 11.41 -1.14 7.90
N GLY A 76 11.44 -2.25 8.62
CA GLY A 76 10.65 -2.44 9.84
C GLY A 76 10.97 -1.33 10.84
N HIS A 77 10.09 -0.36 10.98
CA HIS A 77 10.14 0.60 12.06
C HIS A 77 9.52 -0.07 13.28
N ASN A 78 10.31 -0.26 14.35
CA ASN A 78 9.76 -0.69 15.63
C ASN A 78 9.40 0.56 16.45
N PRO A 79 8.12 0.98 16.49
CA PRO A 79 7.71 2.15 17.26
C PRO A 79 7.93 1.95 18.76
N MET A 80 8.08 0.70 19.22
CA MET A 80 8.31 0.36 20.63
C MET A 80 9.79 0.37 21.04
N LYS A 81 10.72 0.67 20.12
CA LYS A 81 12.18 0.57 20.39
C LYS A 81 12.62 1.39 21.60
N ASN A 82 12.04 2.58 21.78
CA ASN A 82 12.36 3.53 22.84
C ASN A 82 11.25 3.60 23.91
N CYS A 83 10.31 2.66 23.94
CA CYS A 83 9.27 2.63 24.97
C CYS A 83 9.87 2.17 26.31
N ASP A 84 9.28 2.67 27.40
CA ASP A 84 9.58 2.22 28.75
C ASP A 84 9.18 0.75 28.92
N LYS A 85 10.17 -0.11 29.16
CA LYS A 85 9.99 -1.55 29.35
C LYS A 85 9.51 -1.91 30.76
N THR A 86 9.57 -0.97 31.70
CA THR A 86 9.13 -1.16 33.08
C THR A 86 7.67 -0.78 33.30
N PHE A 87 7.06 -0.13 32.31
CA PHE A 87 5.66 0.27 32.35
C PHE A 87 4.74 -0.93 32.61
N ARG A 88 3.97 -0.83 33.70
CA ARG A 88 2.91 -1.78 34.04
C ARG A 88 1.56 -1.08 33.89
N LYS A 89 0.67 -1.69 33.10
CA LYS A 89 -0.70 -1.22 32.93
C LYS A 89 -1.45 -1.26 34.26
N TRP A 90 -2.23 -0.22 34.55
CA TRP A 90 -3.10 -0.17 35.74
C TRP A 90 -4.46 -0.80 35.48
N THR A 91 -4.81 -1.00 34.22
CA THR A 91 -6.09 -1.56 33.78
C THR A 91 -5.87 -2.61 32.70
N GLU A 92 -6.87 -3.45 32.49
CA GLU A 92 -6.84 -4.53 31.50
C GLU A 92 -8.21 -4.73 30.88
N LEU A 93 -8.23 -5.15 29.62
CA LEU A 93 -9.41 -5.61 28.89
C LEU A 93 -9.08 -6.96 28.28
N GLU A 94 -9.78 -8.00 28.71
CA GLU A 94 -9.57 -9.35 28.21
C GLU A 94 -10.88 -10.14 28.24
N ASN A 95 -11.18 -10.87 27.17
CA ASN A 95 -12.35 -11.75 27.07
C ASN A 95 -13.68 -11.07 27.42
N GLY A 96 -13.86 -9.81 27.01
CA GLY A 96 -15.07 -9.05 27.29
C GLY A 96 -15.20 -8.60 28.74
N GLU A 97 -14.11 -8.54 29.49
CA GLU A 97 -14.12 -8.02 30.87
C GLU A 97 -12.98 -7.02 31.06
N TRP A 98 -13.32 -5.86 31.62
CA TRP A 98 -12.35 -4.84 31.94
C TRP A 98 -12.16 -4.73 33.46
N ARG A 99 -10.89 -4.62 33.89
CA ARG A 99 -10.51 -4.66 35.31
C ARG A 99 -9.43 -3.64 35.64
N VAL A 100 -9.36 -3.29 36.92
CA VAL A 100 -8.29 -2.46 37.51
C VAL A 100 -7.30 -3.39 38.18
N LEU A 101 -6.04 -3.31 37.74
CA LEU A 101 -4.92 -4.10 38.25
C LEU A 101 -4.18 -3.40 39.39
N LYS A 102 -4.24 -2.06 39.45
CA LYS A 102 -3.59 -1.28 40.51
C LYS A 102 -4.51 -1.16 41.73
N GLU A 103 -4.08 -1.74 42.86
CA GLU A 103 -4.80 -1.62 44.12
C GLU A 103 -4.91 -0.16 44.58
N GLY A 104 -6.08 0.21 45.10
CA GLY A 104 -6.37 1.56 45.58
C GLY A 104 -6.53 2.62 44.49
N ALA A 105 -6.34 2.30 43.21
CA ALA A 105 -6.57 3.22 42.12
C ALA A 105 -8.07 3.42 41.86
N ASN A 106 -8.49 4.68 41.79
CA ASN A 106 -9.83 5.03 41.36
C ASN A 106 -9.84 5.16 39.84
N CYS A 107 -10.45 4.21 39.13
CA CYS A 107 -10.48 4.18 37.67
C CYS A 107 -11.91 4.03 37.13
N SER A 108 -12.14 4.65 35.97
CA SER A 108 -13.35 4.49 35.17
C SER A 108 -12.95 4.22 33.72
N ALA A 109 -13.78 3.50 33.00
CA ALA A 109 -13.59 3.29 31.56
C ALA A 109 -14.81 3.77 30.79
N ARG A 110 -14.66 4.05 29.50
CA ARG A 110 -15.80 4.29 28.59
C ARG A 110 -15.52 3.66 27.25
N CYS A 111 -16.57 3.14 26.62
CA CYS A 111 -16.48 2.63 25.28
C CYS A 111 -16.42 3.78 24.29
N PHE A 112 -15.73 3.56 23.17
CA PHE A 112 -15.82 4.47 22.05
C PHE A 112 -15.87 3.69 20.75
N GLU A 113 -16.64 4.21 19.80
CA GLU A 113 -16.83 3.58 18.50
C GLU A 113 -16.58 4.59 17.38
N GLY A 114 -15.96 4.10 16.30
CA GLY A 114 -15.66 4.87 15.09
C GLY A 114 -15.22 3.92 13.98
N ILE A 115 -15.96 3.90 12.87
CA ILE A 115 -15.62 3.06 11.71
C ILE A 115 -14.81 3.88 10.72
N GLY A 116 -13.56 3.47 10.43
CA GLY A 116 -12.73 4.09 9.40
C GLY A 116 -12.42 5.56 9.67
N ALA A 117 -11.97 6.29 8.66
CA ALA A 117 -11.65 7.73 8.71
C ALA A 117 -12.87 8.65 8.95
N LYS A 118 -13.85 8.22 9.75
CA LYS A 118 -14.92 9.07 10.25
C LYS A 118 -14.33 10.20 11.10
N LYS A 119 -14.81 11.41 10.85
CA LYS A 119 -14.37 12.63 11.55
C LYS A 119 -14.69 12.64 13.04
N GLU A 120 -15.67 11.86 13.48
CA GLU A 120 -16.22 11.92 14.83
C GLU A 120 -16.19 10.55 15.50
N VAL A 121 -15.58 10.52 16.67
CA VAL A 121 -15.54 9.36 17.58
C VAL A 121 -16.69 9.54 18.57
N VAL A 122 -17.53 8.53 18.71
CA VAL A 122 -18.65 8.57 19.67
C VAL A 122 -18.20 7.91 20.96
N PHE A 123 -18.14 8.70 22.03
CA PHE A 123 -17.85 8.23 23.38
C PHE A 123 -19.14 7.88 24.12
N GLN A 124 -19.16 6.72 24.75
CA GLN A 124 -20.25 6.29 25.62
C GLN A 124 -20.06 6.80 27.06
N GLU A 125 -21.01 6.49 27.93
CA GLU A 125 -20.94 6.81 29.35
C GLU A 125 -19.80 6.07 30.06
N TRP A 126 -19.34 6.65 31.17
CA TRP A 126 -18.35 6.02 32.03
C TRP A 126 -18.96 4.82 32.75
N MET A 127 -18.26 3.70 32.69
CA MET A 127 -18.61 2.44 33.34
C MET A 127 -17.62 2.10 34.47
N LYS A 128 -18.08 1.23 35.37
CA LYS A 128 -17.28 0.58 36.43
C LYS A 128 -16.70 -0.76 35.95
N PRO A 129 -15.64 -1.27 36.60
CA PRO A 129 -15.02 -2.54 36.25
C PRO A 129 -16.04 -3.68 36.12
N GLY A 130 -15.87 -4.52 35.10
CA GLY A 130 -16.75 -5.64 34.84
C GLY A 130 -16.89 -5.97 33.35
N LYS A 131 -17.93 -6.75 33.03
CA LYS A 131 -18.19 -7.24 31.68
C LYS A 131 -18.55 -6.10 30.72
N THR A 132 -18.03 -6.20 29.50
CA THR A 132 -18.27 -5.27 28.40
C THR A 132 -18.20 -5.98 27.05
N SER A 133 -19.06 -5.59 26.13
CA SER A 133 -19.00 -6.03 24.73
C SER A 133 -18.17 -5.10 23.85
N CYS A 134 -17.54 -4.09 24.43
CA CYS A 134 -16.80 -3.08 23.67
C CYS A 134 -15.47 -3.61 23.14
N GLU A 135 -15.22 -3.38 21.86
CA GLU A 135 -13.94 -3.68 21.21
C GLU A 135 -12.88 -2.66 21.60
N PHE A 136 -13.27 -1.41 21.84
CA PHE A 136 -12.38 -0.34 22.27
C PHE A 136 -12.90 0.31 23.55
N ILE A 137 -12.02 0.46 24.54
CA ILE A 137 -12.32 1.22 25.75
C ILE A 137 -11.17 2.17 26.05
N GLU A 138 -11.52 3.37 26.50
CA GLU A 138 -10.61 4.31 27.13
C GLU A 138 -10.75 4.16 28.63
N ALA A 139 -9.65 3.87 29.33
CA ALA A 139 -9.62 3.75 30.79
C ALA A 139 -8.76 4.86 31.39
N VAL A 140 -9.30 5.55 32.38
CA VAL A 140 -8.65 6.67 33.07
C VAL A 140 -8.67 6.40 34.57
N CYS A 141 -7.56 6.69 35.24
CA CYS A 141 -7.43 6.59 36.70
C CYS A 141 -6.96 7.90 37.30
N TRP A 142 -7.48 8.20 38.49
CA TRP A 142 -7.19 9.41 39.22
C TRP A 142 -6.47 9.13 40.54
N GLU A 143 -5.50 9.98 40.85
CA GLU A 143 -4.87 10.10 42.17
C GLU A 143 -4.97 11.56 42.61
N ASN A 144 -5.41 11.82 43.85
CA ASN A 144 -5.55 13.18 44.38
C ASN A 144 -6.34 14.14 43.46
N ASN A 145 -7.42 13.64 42.84
CA ASN A 145 -8.23 14.37 41.83
C ASN A 145 -7.49 14.79 40.56
N THR A 146 -6.31 14.24 40.31
CA THR A 146 -5.53 14.44 39.08
C THR A 146 -5.48 13.16 38.28
N GLU A 147 -5.58 13.26 36.94
CA GLU A 147 -5.40 12.11 36.07
C GLU A 147 -3.96 11.63 36.18
N ALA A 148 -3.79 10.41 36.69
CA ALA A 148 -2.49 9.80 36.90
C ALA A 148 -2.18 8.72 35.84
N TYR A 149 -3.21 8.23 35.15
CA TYR A 149 -3.08 7.17 34.16
C TYR A 149 -4.23 7.23 33.16
N GLY A 150 -3.91 7.12 31.88
CA GLY A 150 -4.85 6.96 30.77
C GLY A 150 -4.36 5.85 29.85
N TYR A 151 -5.26 4.95 29.43
CA TYR A 151 -4.90 3.84 28.55
C TYR A 151 -6.08 3.39 27.70
N THR A 152 -5.83 3.23 26.40
CA THR A 152 -6.79 2.69 25.46
C THR A 152 -6.55 1.19 25.27
N HIS A 153 -7.55 0.38 25.60
CA HIS A 153 -7.52 -1.04 25.29
C HIS A 153 -8.29 -1.34 24.02
N SER A 154 -7.87 -2.40 23.34
CA SER A 154 -8.63 -2.98 22.25
C SER A 154 -8.68 -4.50 22.41
N GLN A 155 -9.80 -5.10 22.02
CA GLN A 155 -9.95 -6.54 21.92
C GLN A 155 -10.83 -6.87 20.70
N ILE A 156 -10.65 -8.06 20.15
CA ILE A 156 -11.56 -8.61 19.14
C ILE A 156 -12.41 -9.65 19.85
N ILE A 157 -13.71 -9.38 19.99
CA ILE A 157 -14.66 -10.37 20.50
C ILE A 157 -15.29 -11.06 19.27
N PRO A 158 -15.03 -12.35 19.04
CA PRO A 158 -15.65 -13.06 17.94
C PRO A 158 -17.17 -12.98 18.06
N ARG A 159 -17.85 -12.42 17.07
CA ARG A 159 -19.31 -12.53 17.02
C ARG A 159 -19.64 -14.00 16.85
N GLN A 160 -20.40 -14.57 17.79
CA GLN A 160 -21.07 -15.84 17.54
C GLN A 160 -22.03 -15.60 16.38
N VAL A 161 -21.65 -16.06 15.19
CA VAL A 161 -22.56 -16.11 14.06
C VAL A 161 -23.60 -17.17 14.43
N LEU A 162 -24.74 -16.74 14.97
CA LEU A 162 -25.94 -17.56 15.10
C LEU A 162 -26.33 -17.98 13.67
N GLY A 163 -25.83 -19.13 13.22
CA GLY A 163 -26.35 -19.85 12.05
C GLY A 163 -25.43 -20.17 10.86
N LEU A 164 -24.10 -20.08 10.93
CA LEU A 164 -23.24 -20.45 9.78
C LEU A 164 -21.98 -21.27 10.13
N TRP A 165 -22.06 -22.17 11.10
CA TRP A 165 -21.12 -23.31 11.19
C TRP A 165 -21.74 -24.56 10.56
N ASN A 166 -21.98 -24.47 9.25
CA ASN A 166 -22.04 -25.61 8.34
C ASN A 166 -21.11 -25.29 7.17
N TYR A 167 -19.80 -25.20 7.44
CA TYR A 167 -18.80 -25.39 6.40
C TYR A 167 -18.08 -26.69 6.72
N GLY A 168 -18.20 -27.63 5.78
CA GLY A 168 -17.94 -29.04 5.97
C GLY A 168 -16.52 -29.35 6.43
N LYS A 169 -16.45 -30.49 7.12
CA LYS A 169 -15.31 -31.40 7.08
C LYS A 169 -14.69 -31.40 5.69
N ILE A 170 -13.40 -31.05 5.62
CA ILE A 170 -12.47 -31.64 4.65
C ILE A 170 -11.77 -32.77 5.40
#